data_AF-A0A3B9UFS4-F1
#
_entry.id   AF-A0A3B9UFS4-F1
#
_cell.length_a   1.000
_cell.length_b   1.000
_cell.length_c   1.000
_cell.angle_alpha   90.00
_cell.angle_beta   90.00
_cell.angle_gamma   90.00
#
_symmetry.space_group_name_H-M   'P 1'
#
loop_
_entity.id
_entity.type
_entity.pdbx_description
1 polymer ?
#
loop_
_entity_poly.entity_id
_entity_poly.type
_entity_poly.pdbx_seq_one_letter_code
_entity_poly.pdbx_strand_id
1 'polypeptide(L)'
;MNRFLRFSALAVASTALLVACEPENTCLECEAMQSLTVDGGSPVNVPIGPIELCGTEVDSVLAGPFTLTVVDPISGLTTTQVTTWTCQ
;
A
#
# COMPACT_ATOMS: atom_id res chain seq x y z
N MET A 1 -49.94 36.31 9.06
CA MET A 1 -50.37 35.09 8.34
C MET A 1 -49.15 34.23 8.10
N ASN A 2 -49.20 33.01 8.64
CA ASN A 2 -48.19 31.97 8.57
C ASN A 2 -48.01 31.46 7.13
N ARG A 3 -46.78 31.16 6.71
CA ARG A 3 -46.37 29.77 6.41
C ARG A 3 -44.89 29.65 6.00
N PHE A 4 -44.25 28.74 6.72
CA PHE A 4 -42.90 28.22 6.62
C PHE A 4 -42.51 27.75 5.21
N LEU A 5 -41.30 28.13 4.78
CA LEU A 5 -40.48 27.30 3.90
C LEU A 5 -39.17 27.00 4.64
N ARG A 6 -38.86 25.72 4.65
CA ARG A 6 -37.97 25.03 5.57
C ARG A 6 -36.51 25.38 5.31
N PHE A 7 -35.76 25.57 6.39
CA PHE A 7 -34.30 25.52 6.40
C PHE A 7 -33.88 24.11 5.99
N SER A 8 -33.32 23.97 4.79
CA SER A 8 -32.44 22.84 4.46
C SER A 8 -31.02 23.35 4.56
N ALA A 9 -30.49 23.28 5.77
CA ALA A 9 -29.07 23.33 6.03
C ALA A 9 -28.41 22.17 5.29
N LEU A 10 -27.61 22.48 4.26
CA LEU A 10 -26.52 21.63 3.86
C LEU A 10 -25.37 22.51 3.34
N ALA A 11 -24.92 23.38 4.24
CA ALA A 11 -23.53 23.81 4.24
C ALA A 11 -22.67 22.61 4.66
N VAL A 12 -22.41 21.71 3.71
CA VAL A 12 -21.27 20.81 3.80
C VAL A 12 -20.20 21.54 2.99
N ALA A 13 -19.41 22.43 3.58
CA ALA A 13 -18.26 22.03 4.41
C ALA A 13 -17.49 20.85 3.79
N SER A 14 -17.39 20.78 2.46
CA SER A 14 -16.34 20.00 1.79
C SER A 14 -15.08 20.86 1.61
N THR A 15 -14.64 21.50 2.70
CA THR A 15 -13.22 21.72 2.99
C THR A 15 -12.64 20.51 3.73
N ALA A 16 -13.27 19.35 3.57
CA ALA A 16 -12.76 18.09 4.09
C ALA A 16 -11.55 17.68 3.27
N LEU A 17 -10.39 17.97 3.83
CA LEU A 17 -9.15 17.23 3.63
C LEU A 17 -8.66 17.16 2.18
N LEU A 18 -8.36 18.31 1.59
CA LEU A 18 -7.01 18.43 1.02
C LEU A 18 -6.09 18.70 2.21
N VAL A 19 -5.89 17.69 3.05
CA VAL A 19 -4.59 17.56 3.70
C VAL A 19 -3.69 17.36 2.50
N ALA A 20 -3.12 18.47 2.03
CA ALA A 20 -1.77 18.42 1.54
C ALA A 20 -1.04 17.65 2.63
N CYS A 21 -0.87 16.34 2.42
CA CYS A 21 0.17 15.59 3.05
C CYS A 21 1.40 16.38 2.64
N GLU A 22 1.81 17.31 3.49
CA GLU A 22 3.13 17.89 3.41
C GLU A 22 4.02 16.66 3.27
N PRO A 23 4.86 16.53 2.22
CA PRO A 23 5.92 15.55 2.25
C PRO A 23 6.88 16.07 3.33
N GLU A 24 6.46 15.95 4.59
CA GLU A 24 7.38 15.74 5.67
C GLU A 24 8.32 14.69 5.11
N ASN A 25 9.60 15.03 5.09
CA ASN A 25 10.67 14.21 4.56
C ASN A 25 10.84 13.00 5.51
N THR A 26 9.76 12.23 5.70
CA THR A 26 9.65 11.04 6.53
C THR A 26 10.28 9.93 5.72
N CYS A 27 11.60 9.97 5.69
CA CYS A 27 12.37 8.82 5.28
C CYS A 27 12.30 7.83 6.43
N LEU A 28 11.86 6.60 6.13
CA LEU A 28 11.87 5.49 7.07
C LEU A 28 12.92 4.49 6.64
N GLU A 29 13.58 3.88 7.63
CA GLU A 29 14.44 2.74 7.37
C GLU A 29 13.57 1.49 7.29
N CYS A 30 13.50 0.92 6.09
CA CYS A 30 12.66 -0.22 5.79
C CYS A 30 13.49 -1.46 5.49
N GLU A 31 13.03 -2.59 6.01
CA GLU A 31 13.48 -3.92 5.64
C GLU A 31 12.31 -4.68 5.00
N ALA A 32 12.60 -5.44 3.95
CA ALA A 32 11.66 -6.30 3.28
C ALA A 32 12.10 -7.76 3.37
N MET A 33 11.10 -8.63 3.40
CA MET A 33 11.27 -10.06 3.17
C MET A 33 10.47 -10.44 1.95
N GLN A 34 11.16 -11.00 0.96
CA GLN A 34 10.52 -11.55 -0.22
C GLN A 34 10.46 -13.07 -0.09
N SER A 35 9.26 -13.64 -0.19
CA SER A 35 9.03 -15.08 -0.25
C SER A 35 8.59 -15.46 -1.65
N LEU A 36 9.37 -16.29 -2.33
CA LEU A 36 9.08 -16.82 -3.66
C LEU A 36 8.69 -18.29 -3.55
N THR A 37 7.51 -18.64 -4.03
CA THR A 37 7.04 -20.02 -4.11
C THR A 37 6.77 -20.38 -5.56
N VAL A 38 7.37 -21.47 -6.03
CA VAL A 38 7.02 -22.10 -7.31
C VAL A 38 6.15 -23.29 -7.00
N ASP A 39 5.10 -23.54 -7.80
CA ASP A 39 4.13 -24.61 -7.57
C ASP A 39 4.79 -25.96 -7.23
N GLY A 40 4.37 -26.56 -6.11
CA GLY A 40 4.95 -27.79 -5.54
C GLY A 40 6.32 -27.67 -4.88
N GLY A 41 6.93 -26.48 -4.86
CA GLY A 41 8.23 -26.20 -4.25
C GLY A 41 8.14 -25.61 -2.84
N SER A 42 9.25 -25.68 -2.10
CA SER A 42 9.41 -24.93 -0.84
C SER A 42 9.62 -23.44 -1.11
N PRO A 43 9.09 -22.55 -0.26
CA PRO A 43 9.32 -21.11 -0.40
C PRO A 43 10.80 -20.77 -0.22
N VAL A 44 11.31 -19.92 -1.09
CA VAL A 44 12.65 -19.31 -0.99
C VAL A 44 12.47 -17.90 -0.42
N ASN A 45 13.10 -17.63 0.71
CA ASN A 45 13.03 -16.33 1.36
C ASN A 45 14.31 -15.54 1.11
N VAL A 46 14.17 -14.32 0.59
CA VAL A 46 15.25 -13.39 0.30
C VAL A 46 15.03 -12.12 1.13
N PRO A 47 15.91 -11.82 2.09
CA PRO A 47 15.87 -10.54 2.77
C PRO A 47 16.32 -9.42 1.83
N ILE A 48 15.62 -8.29 1.87
CA ILE A 48 15.92 -7.07 1.11
C ILE A 48 16.02 -5.94 2.12
N GLY A 49 17.22 -5.43 2.37
CA GLY A 49 17.39 -4.29 3.26
C GLY A 49 18.74 -4.22 3.96
N PRO A 50 18.99 -3.13 4.70
CA PRO A 50 18.08 -1.98 4.89
C PRO A 50 18.01 -1.05 3.66
N ILE A 51 16.85 -0.43 3.44
CA ILE A 51 16.61 0.56 2.37
C ILE A 51 15.92 1.78 2.98
N GLU A 52 16.39 2.96 2.64
CA GLU A 52 15.73 4.21 3.02
C GLU A 52 14.66 4.53 1.97
N LEU A 53 13.40 4.59 2.40
CA LEU A 53 12.26 4.97 1.55
C LEU A 53 11.73 6.32 1.99
N CYS A 54 11.44 7.21 1.05
CA CYS A 54 10.99 8.57 1.35
C CYS A 54 9.70 8.91 0.58
N GLY A 55 8.85 9.75 1.18
CA GLY A 55 7.64 10.25 0.54
C GLY A 55 6.65 9.13 0.16
N THR A 56 6.16 9.13 -1.08
CA THR A 56 5.07 8.23 -1.52
C THR A 56 5.46 6.74 -1.58
N GLU A 57 6.75 6.44 -1.56
CA GLU A 57 7.24 5.07 -1.48
C GLU A 57 6.93 4.44 -0.12
N VAL A 58 6.98 5.24 0.95
CA VAL A 58 6.62 4.83 2.31
C VAL A 58 5.14 4.49 2.38
N ASP A 59 4.27 5.32 1.81
CA ASP A 59 2.83 5.07 1.79
C ASP A 59 2.50 3.74 1.11
N SER A 60 3.20 3.45 0.00
CA SER A 60 3.01 2.21 -0.77
C SER A 60 3.43 0.98 0.03
N VAL A 61 4.49 1.11 0.83
CA VAL A 61 5.01 0.04 1.68
C VAL A 61 4.16 -0.18 2.94
N LEU A 62 3.68 0.90 3.55
CA LEU A 62 2.78 0.84 4.71
C LEU A 62 1.36 0.37 4.35
N ALA A 63 0.98 0.41 3.06
CA ALA A 63 -0.30 -0.11 2.58
C ALA A 63 -0.45 -1.64 2.74
N GLY A 64 0.66 -2.37 2.95
CA GLY A 64 0.67 -3.79 3.25
C GLY A 64 1.51 -4.62 2.27
N PRO A 65 1.39 -5.96 2.32
CA PRO A 65 2.21 -6.85 1.50
C PRO A 65 1.87 -6.76 0.02
N PHE A 66 2.91 -6.76 -0.82
CA PHE A 66 2.77 -6.86 -2.27
C PHE A 66 2.80 -8.33 -2.71
N THR A 67 1.81 -8.76 -3.48
CA THR A 67 1.74 -10.12 -4.03
C THR A 67 1.72 -10.09 -5.55
N LEU A 68 2.64 -10.82 -6.16
CA LEU A 68 2.71 -11.04 -7.60
C LEU A 68 2.55 -12.54 -7.89
N THR A 69 1.59 -12.88 -8.73
CA THR A 69 1.40 -14.25 -9.22
C THR A 69 1.61 -14.27 -10.72
N VAL A 70 2.52 -15.12 -11.18
CA VAL A 70 2.85 -15.32 -12.59
C VAL A 70 2.57 -16.77 -12.94
N VAL A 71 1.84 -16.99 -14.03
CA VAL A 71 1.64 -18.32 -14.61
C VAL A 71 2.44 -18.38 -15.90
N ASP A 72 3.36 -19.34 -15.99
CA ASP A 72 4.08 -19.59 -17.22
C ASP A 72 3.13 -20.25 -18.25
N PRO A 73 2.86 -19.62 -19.40
CA PRO A 73 1.93 -20.15 -20.39
C PRO A 73 2.45 -21.41 -21.11
N ILE A 74 3.74 -21.72 -21.02
CA ILE A 74 4.37 -22.88 -21.68
C ILE A 74 4.40 -24.08 -20.73
N SER A 75 4.85 -23.88 -19.49
CA SER A 75 4.96 -24.96 -18.50
C SER A 75 3.71 -25.15 -17.64
N GLY A 76 2.82 -24.14 -17.58
CA GLY A 76 1.65 -24.13 -16.71
C GLY A 76 1.97 -23.90 -15.22
N LEU A 77 3.25 -23.69 -14.88
CA LEU A 77 3.68 -23.50 -13.51
C LEU A 77 3.24 -22.14 -12.98
N THR A 78 2.69 -22.14 -11.76
CA THR A 78 2.36 -20.92 -11.04
C THR A 78 3.52 -20.55 -10.11
N THR A 79 3.98 -19.31 -10.22
CA THR A 79 4.96 -18.71 -9.32
C THR A 79 4.30 -17.58 -8.55
N THR A 80 4.38 -17.63 -7.23
CA THR A 80 3.84 -16.61 -6.33
C THR A 80 4.98 -15.97 -5.56
N GLN A 81 5.07 -14.65 -5.63
CA GLN A 81 6.01 -13.83 -4.89
C GLN A 81 5.21 -12.95 -3.92
N VAL A 82 5.57 -13.00 -2.65
CA VAL A 82 5.01 -12.13 -1.61
C VAL A 82 6.16 -11.30 -1.05
N THR A 83 5.99 -9.98 -1.01
CA THR A 83 6.95 -9.05 -0.41
C THR A 83 6.29 -8.36 0.77
N THR A 84 6.82 -8.60 1.97
CA THR A 84 6.38 -7.97 3.22
C THR A 84 7.43 -6.98 3.67
N TRP A 85 7.00 -5.84 4.18
CA TRP A 85 7.89 -4.76 4.61
C TRP A 85 7.72 -4.46 6.10
N THR A 86 8.79 -4.02 6.73
CA THR A 86 8.84 -3.50 8.10
C THR A 86 9.64 -2.21 8.07
N CYS A 87 9.02 -1.09 8.45
CA CYS A 87 9.66 0.22 8.49
C CYS A 87 9.65 0.76 9.91
N GLN A 88 10.71 1.47 10.30
CA GLN A 88 10.89 2.06 11.63
C GLN A 88 11.40 3.50 11.55
#